data_AF-A0A353C5M0-F1
#
_entry.id   AF-A0A353C5M0-F1
#
_cell.length_a   1.000
_cell.length_b   1.000
_cell.length_c   1.000
_cell.angle_alpha   90.00
_cell.angle_beta   90.00
_cell.angle_gamma   90.00
#
_symmetry.space_group_name_H-M   'P 1'
#
loop_
_entity.id
_entity.type
_entity.pdbx_description
1 polymer ?
#
loop_
_entity_poly.entity_id
_entity_poly.type
_entity_poly.pdbx_seq_one_letter_code
_entity_poly.pdbx_strand_id
1 'polypeptide(L)'
;MKKCLSPNELLELSEAQKNALRNFWQPCKYDLALELVWKDVENDICDGVVIMVADARAIANPHRYCELILKVWYPDGLPDYECLDNSSGEEENESENGDGGEVKDYGDPGETSETGENELVKTIQDGAFEDHFLDKENCLPLLTIGQMMEILNQHKGAPNISFTPDEVICYVNGEEYSGEELADVLWEALKTLL
;
A
#
# COMPACT_ATOMS: atom_id res chain seq x y z
N MET A 1 -8.64 -21.88 8.72
CA MET A 1 -8.22 -20.99 9.83
C MET A 1 -7.64 -19.72 9.25
N LYS A 2 -8.27 -18.59 9.56
CA LYS A 2 -7.81 -17.25 9.17
C LYS A 2 -6.51 -16.91 9.90
N LYS A 3 -5.47 -16.50 9.18
CA LYS A 3 -4.13 -16.25 9.74
C LYS A 3 -3.83 -14.76 9.99
N CYS A 4 -4.47 -13.90 9.22
CA CYS A 4 -4.38 -12.44 9.31
C CYS A 4 -5.74 -11.83 8.97
N LEU A 5 -5.88 -10.53 9.24
CA LEU A 5 -7.03 -9.75 8.78
C LEU A 5 -7.16 -9.81 7.26
N SER A 6 -8.39 -9.72 6.76
CA SER A 6 -8.69 -9.61 5.33
C SER A 6 -8.81 -8.14 4.90
N PRO A 7 -8.57 -7.83 3.62
CA PRO A 7 -8.73 -6.46 3.10
C PRO A 7 -10.12 -5.86 3.38
N ASN A 8 -11.19 -6.65 3.20
CA ASN A 8 -12.56 -6.18 3.40
C ASN A 8 -12.81 -5.69 4.82
N GLU A 9 -12.27 -6.38 5.82
CA GLU A 9 -12.41 -5.97 7.23
C GLU A 9 -11.70 -4.65 7.54
N LEU A 10 -10.65 -4.32 6.81
CA LEU A 10 -9.94 -3.05 6.95
C LEU A 10 -10.69 -1.90 6.24
N LEU A 11 -11.33 -2.20 5.11
CA LEU A 11 -12.12 -1.23 4.35
C LEU A 11 -13.42 -0.83 5.07
N GLU A 12 -13.99 -1.73 5.88
CA GLU A 12 -15.17 -1.47 6.72
C GLU A 12 -14.90 -0.52 7.90
N LEU A 13 -13.63 -0.23 8.22
CA LEU A 13 -13.26 0.66 9.32
C LEU A 13 -13.57 2.12 8.98
N SER A 14 -13.96 2.89 9.99
CA SER A 14 -13.98 4.35 9.89
C SER A 14 -12.56 4.93 9.80
N GLU A 15 -12.42 6.15 9.27
CA GLU A 15 -11.10 6.82 9.19
C GLU A 15 -10.42 6.99 10.56
N ALA A 16 -11.20 7.22 11.62
CA ALA A 16 -10.66 7.28 12.98
C ALA A 16 -10.02 5.95 13.41
N GLN A 17 -10.71 4.83 13.14
CA GLN A 17 -10.22 3.49 13.44
C GLN A 17 -9.02 3.10 12.56
N LYS A 18 -9.02 3.49 11.28
CA LYS A 18 -7.86 3.32 10.39
C LYS A 18 -6.64 4.06 10.93
N ASN A 19 -6.80 5.32 11.34
CA ASN A 19 -5.72 6.10 11.96
C ASN A 19 -5.22 5.46 13.25
N ALA A 20 -6.12 4.99 14.13
CA ALA A 20 -5.74 4.28 15.35
C ALA A 20 -4.94 3.00 15.02
N LEU A 21 -5.38 2.23 14.03
CA LEU A 21 -4.71 1.00 13.59
C LEU A 21 -3.30 1.29 13.06
N ARG A 22 -3.12 2.36 12.27
CA ARG A 22 -1.79 2.79 11.82
C ARG A 22 -0.88 3.16 12.99
N ASN A 23 -1.42 3.79 14.03
CA ASN A 23 -0.63 4.15 15.22
C ASN A 23 -0.15 2.93 16.00
N PHE A 24 -0.97 1.88 16.10
CA PHE A 24 -0.56 0.62 16.74
C PHE A 24 0.43 -0.18 15.90
N TRP A 25 0.42 0.00 14.58
CA TRP A 25 1.28 -0.75 13.69
C TRP A 25 2.74 -0.31 13.74
N GLN A 26 3.62 -1.27 13.98
CA GLN A 26 5.07 -1.14 13.82
C GLN A 26 5.52 -2.00 12.64
N PRO A 27 5.65 -1.43 11.43
CA PRO A 27 5.94 -2.21 10.22
C PRO A 27 7.24 -3.00 10.34
N CYS A 28 7.13 -4.30 10.08
CA CYS A 28 8.25 -5.23 10.06
C CYS A 28 8.41 -5.82 8.66
N LYS A 29 9.62 -6.32 8.39
CA LYS A 29 9.90 -7.02 7.13
C LYS A 29 8.96 -8.21 6.96
N TYR A 30 8.39 -8.35 5.78
CA TYR A 30 7.41 -9.34 5.37
C TYR A 30 6.01 -9.17 5.97
N ASP A 31 5.73 -8.04 6.62
CA ASP A 31 4.35 -7.68 6.96
C ASP A 31 3.52 -7.55 5.69
N LEU A 32 2.31 -8.07 5.74
CA LEU A 32 1.29 -7.78 4.73
C LEU A 32 0.53 -6.52 5.13
N ALA A 33 0.27 -5.66 4.16
CA ALA A 33 -0.52 -4.47 4.36
C ALA A 33 -1.39 -4.21 3.13
N LEU A 34 -2.38 -3.34 3.31
CA LEU A 34 -3.27 -2.86 2.27
C LEU A 34 -2.89 -1.41 1.95
N GLU A 35 -2.37 -1.17 0.77
CA GLU A 35 -2.23 0.17 0.21
C GLU A 35 -3.61 0.69 -0.19
N LEU A 36 -3.96 1.89 0.29
CA LEU A 36 -5.20 2.55 -0.06
C LEU A 36 -5.01 3.41 -1.31
N VAL A 37 -5.68 3.06 -2.39
CA VAL A 37 -5.63 3.80 -3.65
C VAL A 37 -6.96 4.48 -3.91
N TRP A 38 -6.93 5.80 -4.00
CA TRP A 38 -8.10 6.60 -4.33
C TRP A 38 -8.36 6.53 -5.83
N LYS A 39 -9.53 6.01 -6.20
CA LYS A 39 -10.01 6.05 -7.59
C LYS A 39 -10.83 7.30 -7.85
N ASP A 40 -11.65 7.68 -6.88
CA ASP A 40 -12.50 8.86 -6.97
C ASP A 40 -12.62 9.51 -5.59
N VAL A 41 -11.98 10.67 -5.44
CA VAL A 41 -11.95 11.42 -4.19
C VAL A 41 -13.29 12.10 -3.91
N GLU A 42 -14.04 12.49 -4.95
CA GLU A 42 -15.33 13.19 -4.78
C GLU A 42 -16.41 12.23 -4.27
N ASN A 43 -16.37 10.98 -4.74
CA ASN A 43 -17.34 9.95 -4.37
C ASN A 43 -16.86 9.02 -3.24
N ASP A 44 -15.72 9.32 -2.60
CA ASP A 44 -15.12 8.53 -1.51
C ASP A 44 -14.85 7.06 -1.91
N ILE A 45 -14.42 6.84 -3.16
CA ILE A 45 -14.15 5.50 -3.70
C ILE A 45 -12.66 5.21 -3.60
N CYS A 46 -12.34 4.30 -2.69
CA CYS A 46 -11.00 3.80 -2.45
C CYS A 46 -10.94 2.28 -2.65
N ASP A 47 -9.93 1.84 -3.40
CA ASP A 47 -9.58 0.43 -3.56
C ASP A 47 -8.39 0.09 -2.65
N GLY A 48 -8.29 -1.18 -2.28
CA GLY A 48 -7.17 -1.70 -1.51
C GLY A 48 -6.30 -2.64 -2.35
N VAL A 49 -4.99 -2.38 -2.40
CA VAL A 49 -4.02 -3.29 -3.03
C VAL A 49 -3.16 -3.94 -1.97
N VAL A 50 -3.07 -5.28 -2.00
CA VAL A 50 -2.24 -6.01 -1.03
C VAL A 50 -0.77 -5.86 -1.40
N ILE A 51 0.00 -5.43 -0.41
CA ILE A 51 1.45 -5.26 -0.49
C ILE A 51 2.16 -6.10 0.56
N MET A 52 3.44 -6.36 0.34
CA MET A 52 4.34 -6.92 1.33
C MET A 52 5.46 -5.92 1.62
N VAL A 53 5.72 -5.66 2.90
CA VAL A 53 6.80 -4.77 3.35
C VAL A 53 8.15 -5.45 3.15
N ALA A 54 9.01 -4.88 2.32
CA ALA A 54 10.37 -5.35 2.09
C ALA A 54 11.39 -4.71 3.05
N ASP A 55 11.17 -3.45 3.43
CA ASP A 55 11.98 -2.68 4.39
C ASP A 55 11.16 -1.50 4.93
N ALA A 56 11.50 -0.99 6.12
CA ALA A 56 10.84 0.17 6.71
C ALA A 56 11.90 1.14 7.26
N ARG A 57 11.82 2.41 6.87
CA ARG A 57 12.83 3.42 7.20
C ARG A 57 12.19 4.67 7.76
N ALA A 58 12.68 5.11 8.90
CA ALA A 58 12.33 6.42 9.44
C ALA A 58 13.17 7.49 8.72
N ILE A 59 12.50 8.48 8.15
CA ILE A 59 13.14 9.66 7.58
C ILE A 59 12.95 10.81 8.56
N ALA A 60 14.08 11.33 9.05
CA ALA A 60 14.07 12.51 9.91
C ALA A 60 13.82 13.74 9.04
N ASN A 61 12.66 14.37 9.23
CA ASN A 61 12.31 15.60 8.53
C ASN A 61 12.50 16.78 9.51
N PRO A 62 13.43 17.73 9.27
CA PRO A 62 13.80 18.76 10.25
C PRO A 62 12.65 19.72 10.62
N HIS A 63 11.54 19.69 9.86
CA HIS A 63 10.37 20.54 10.08
C HIS A 63 9.09 19.75 10.41
N ARG A 64 9.15 18.42 10.59
CA ARG A 64 8.00 17.55 10.90
C ARG A 64 8.36 16.43 11.87
N TYR A 65 7.32 15.71 12.33
CA TYR A 65 7.47 14.41 12.98
C TYR A 65 8.25 13.43 12.06
N CYS A 66 8.85 12.38 12.64
CA CYS A 66 9.51 11.34 11.84
C CYS A 66 8.49 10.65 10.94
N GLU A 67 8.72 10.70 9.62
CA GLU A 67 7.88 10.03 8.62
C GLU A 67 8.47 8.63 8.38
N LEU A 68 7.62 7.60 8.36
CA LEU A 68 8.04 6.22 8.09
C LEU A 68 7.71 5.87 6.64
N ILE A 69 8.75 5.59 5.86
CA ILE A 69 8.65 5.15 4.47
C ILE A 69 8.85 3.64 4.40
N LEU A 70 7.98 2.97 3.68
CA LEU A 70 7.99 1.53 3.46
C LEU A 70 8.52 1.25 2.07
N LYS A 71 9.54 0.39 1.95
CA LYS A 71 9.85 -0.28 0.69
C LYS A 71 8.93 -1.47 0.57
N VAL A 72 8.26 -1.65 -0.57
CA VAL A 72 7.20 -2.66 -0.72
C VAL A 72 7.35 -3.49 -1.99
N TRP A 73 6.73 -4.67 -1.98
CA TRP A 73 6.56 -5.54 -3.13
C TRP A 73 5.07 -5.87 -3.32
N TYR A 74 4.64 -5.98 -4.57
CA TYR A 74 3.27 -6.36 -4.93
C TYR A 74 3.25 -7.86 -5.29
N PRO A 75 2.68 -8.73 -4.44
CA PRO A 75 2.70 -10.17 -4.66
C PRO A 75 2.01 -10.60 -5.96
N ASP A 76 0.97 -9.88 -6.35
CA ASP A 76 0.12 -10.16 -7.51
C ASP A 76 0.56 -9.37 -8.77
N GLY A 77 1.74 -8.73 -8.72
CA GLY A 77 2.22 -7.84 -9.77
C GLY A 77 1.84 -6.38 -9.54
N LEU A 78 2.46 -5.48 -10.29
CA LEU A 78 2.20 -4.05 -10.14
C LEU A 78 0.75 -3.75 -10.54
N PRO A 79 -0.03 -3.07 -9.70
CA PRO A 79 -1.32 -2.54 -10.10
C PRO A 79 -1.16 -1.57 -11.27
N ASP A 80 -2.02 -1.74 -12.28
CA ASP A 80 -2.09 -0.86 -13.44
C ASP A 80 -2.83 0.41 -13.04
N TYR A 81 -2.08 1.35 -12.46
CA TYR A 81 -2.57 2.70 -12.27
C TYR A 81 -2.36 3.43 -13.59
N GLU A 82 -3.44 3.83 -14.26
CA GLU A 82 -3.35 4.89 -15.25
C GLU A 82 -2.82 6.13 -14.51
N CYS A 83 -1.49 6.34 -14.57
CA CYS A 83 -0.88 7.55 -14.09
C CYS A 83 -1.57 8.69 -14.84
N LEU A 84 -2.41 9.46 -14.13
CA LEU A 84 -2.85 10.74 -14.61
C LEU A 84 -1.57 11.55 -14.81
N ASP A 85 -1.14 11.64 -16.07
CA ASP A 85 -0.04 12.49 -16.50
C ASP A 85 -0.28 13.87 -15.90
N ASN A 86 0.44 14.18 -14.83
CA ASN A 86 0.73 15.57 -14.48
C ASN A 86 1.74 16.06 -15.53
N SER A 87 1.31 16.13 -16.78
CA SER A 87 1.92 17.02 -17.75
C SER A 87 1.67 18.40 -17.18
N SER A 88 2.71 18.96 -16.55
CA SER A 88 2.86 20.37 -16.28
C SER A 88 2.34 21.14 -17.48
N GLY A 89 1.14 21.69 -17.36
CA GLY A 89 0.59 22.64 -18.31
C GLY A 89 1.51 23.84 -18.26
N GLU A 90 2.45 23.89 -19.20
CA GLU A 90 3.19 25.10 -19.52
C GLU A 90 2.15 26.17 -19.86
N GLU A 91 2.12 27.22 -19.06
CA GLU A 91 1.30 28.41 -19.31
C GLU A 91 1.67 28.96 -20.70
N GLU A 92 0.76 28.81 -21.66
CA GLU A 92 0.81 29.50 -22.94
C GLU A 92 0.71 31.01 -22.68
N ASN A 93 1.86 31.67 -22.55
CA ASN A 93 1.95 33.12 -22.65
C ASN A 93 1.72 33.51 -24.11
N GLU A 94 0.48 33.86 -24.43
CA GLU A 94 0.15 34.63 -25.63
C GLU A 94 0.83 36.00 -25.56
N SER A 95 1.85 36.19 -26.39
CA SER A 95 2.34 37.53 -26.75
C SER A 95 2.47 37.61 -28.26
N GLU A 96 1.41 38.09 -28.89
CA GLU A 96 1.45 38.66 -30.24
C GLU A 96 2.51 39.78 -30.30
N ASN A 97 3.43 39.70 -31.25
CA ASN A 97 3.93 40.85 -32.03
C ASN A 97 4.72 40.33 -33.22
N GLY A 98 4.19 40.56 -34.42
CA GLY A 98 4.88 40.29 -35.67
C GLY A 98 5.92 41.35 -36.02
N ASP A 99 6.90 40.94 -36.84
CA ASP A 99 7.32 41.58 -38.10
C ASP A 99 8.82 41.37 -38.38
N GLY A 100 9.15 41.03 -39.65
CA GLY A 100 10.46 41.34 -40.24
C GLY A 100 11.50 40.23 -40.40
N GLY A 101 11.30 39.36 -41.40
CA GLY A 101 12.27 38.77 -42.36
C GLY A 101 13.74 38.45 -42.00
N GLU A 102 14.19 37.23 -42.29
CA GLU A 102 15.10 36.89 -43.40
C GLU A 102 15.48 35.40 -43.43
N VAL A 103 15.65 34.89 -44.66
CA VAL A 103 15.85 33.49 -45.06
C VAL A 103 17.28 33.03 -44.80
N LYS A 104 17.48 31.83 -44.24
CA LYS A 104 18.66 30.98 -44.51
C LYS A 104 18.31 29.49 -44.61
N ASP A 105 18.52 29.02 -45.84
CA ASP A 105 18.72 27.67 -46.36
C ASP A 105 19.68 26.81 -45.51
N TYR A 106 19.38 25.51 -45.34
CA TYR A 106 20.26 24.35 -45.60
C TYR A 106 19.61 23.03 -45.12
N GLY A 107 19.26 22.15 -46.07
CA GLY A 107 19.53 20.70 -46.04
C GLY A 107 18.63 19.72 -45.25
N ASP A 108 17.79 18.98 -45.98
CA ASP A 108 17.56 17.50 -46.02
C ASP A 108 17.67 16.67 -44.70
N PRO A 109 16.65 15.85 -44.32
CA PRO A 109 16.43 14.54 -44.97
C PRO A 109 14.95 14.09 -45.11
N GLY A 110 14.56 13.63 -46.30
CA GLY A 110 13.27 13.00 -46.57
C GLY A 110 13.32 11.48 -46.75
N GLU A 111 12.54 10.79 -45.90
CA GLU A 111 11.72 9.58 -46.15
C GLU A 111 12.42 8.23 -46.50
N THR A 112 12.11 7.10 -45.87
CA THR A 112 10.88 6.29 -46.03
C THR A 112 11.02 5.04 -45.12
N SER A 113 10.05 4.72 -44.25
CA SER A 113 8.88 3.85 -44.48
C SER A 113 9.19 2.34 -44.60
N GLU A 114 8.67 1.61 -43.60
CA GLU A 114 7.98 0.31 -43.66
C GLU A 114 8.76 -0.99 -44.00
N THR A 115 8.66 -1.97 -43.08
CA THR A 115 7.81 -3.18 -43.18
C THR A 115 8.54 -4.39 -42.60
N GLY A 116 7.91 -5.15 -41.69
CA GLY A 116 8.46 -6.44 -41.27
C GLY A 116 7.85 -6.97 -39.99
N GLU A 117 6.66 -7.56 -40.13
CA GLU A 117 5.85 -8.20 -39.10
C GLU A 117 6.56 -9.39 -38.41
N ASN A 118 6.03 -9.70 -37.22
CA ASN A 118 6.18 -10.94 -36.45
C ASN A 118 7.53 -11.22 -35.78
N GLU A 119 7.59 -10.97 -34.48
CA GLU A 119 7.79 -12.12 -33.58
C GLU A 119 7.27 -11.86 -32.16
N LEU A 120 6.32 -12.72 -31.80
CA LEU A 120 5.66 -12.87 -30.52
C LEU A 120 6.65 -13.47 -29.51
N VAL A 121 7.71 -12.76 -29.15
CA VAL A 121 8.57 -13.08 -28.00
C VAL A 121 9.21 -11.79 -27.46
N LYS A 122 8.44 -10.94 -26.77
CA LYS A 122 9.08 -10.06 -25.77
C LYS A 122 9.34 -10.90 -24.54
N THR A 123 10.46 -11.61 -24.64
CA THR A 123 11.44 -11.89 -23.60
C THR A 123 10.98 -11.43 -22.23
N ILE A 124 10.72 -12.39 -21.35
CA ILE A 124 10.78 -12.23 -19.89
C ILE A 124 12.11 -11.53 -19.61
N GLN A 125 12.08 -10.20 -19.47
CA GLN A 125 13.21 -9.43 -18.97
C GLN A 125 13.27 -9.70 -17.47
N ASP A 126 14.06 -10.70 -17.10
CA ASP A 126 14.65 -10.74 -15.77
C ASP A 126 15.35 -9.40 -15.48
N GLY A 127 14.95 -8.73 -14.39
CA GLY A 127 15.94 -8.01 -13.59
C GLY A 127 15.72 -6.52 -13.33
N ALA A 128 14.57 -6.14 -12.76
CA ALA A 128 14.50 -5.21 -11.64
C ALA A 128 13.03 -5.14 -11.18
N PHE A 129 12.72 -5.70 -10.00
CA PHE A 129 11.58 -5.17 -9.28
C PHE A 129 11.95 -3.72 -8.99
N GLU A 130 11.28 -2.76 -9.64
CA GLU A 130 11.47 -1.36 -9.28
C GLU A 130 11.21 -1.22 -7.78
N ASP A 131 12.06 -0.46 -7.09
CA ASP A 131 11.90 -0.26 -5.67
C ASP A 131 10.70 0.68 -5.46
N HIS A 132 9.55 0.11 -5.05
CA HIS A 132 8.36 0.88 -4.70
C HIS A 132 8.44 1.34 -3.25
N PHE A 133 8.20 2.64 -3.04
CA PHE A 133 8.21 3.27 -1.72
C PHE A 133 6.85 3.90 -1.44
N LEU A 134 6.31 3.64 -0.25
CA LEU A 134 5.02 4.15 0.21
C LEU A 134 5.15 4.83 1.57
N ASP A 135 4.37 5.88 1.79
CA ASP A 135 4.14 6.41 3.12
C ASP A 135 3.35 5.40 3.96
N LYS A 136 3.77 5.17 5.21
CA LYS A 136 3.02 4.34 6.16
C LYS A 136 1.56 4.79 6.30
N GLU A 137 1.30 6.10 6.21
CA GLU A 137 -0.04 6.68 6.34
C GLU A 137 -1.00 6.24 5.23
N ASN A 138 -0.50 5.78 4.08
CA ASN A 138 -1.32 5.28 2.98
C ASN A 138 -1.57 3.77 3.08
N CYS A 139 -1.08 3.12 4.14
CA CYS A 139 -1.13 1.68 4.31
C CYS A 139 -1.94 1.30 5.57
N LEU A 140 -2.63 0.15 5.52
CA LEU A 140 -3.27 -0.49 6.68
C LEU A 140 -2.69 -1.88 6.89
N PRO A 141 -2.28 -2.27 8.11
CA PRO A 141 -1.71 -3.59 8.34
C PRO A 141 -2.74 -4.71 8.23
N LEU A 142 -2.40 -5.77 7.50
CA LEU A 142 -3.12 -7.04 7.55
C LEU A 142 -2.57 -7.85 8.74
N LEU A 143 -2.94 -7.41 9.96
CA LEU A 143 -2.36 -7.94 11.19
C LEU A 143 -2.56 -9.45 11.31
N THR A 144 -1.48 -10.15 11.62
CA THR A 144 -1.49 -11.57 11.99
C THR A 144 -2.05 -11.76 13.40
N ILE A 145 -2.43 -13.00 13.74
CA ILE A 145 -2.82 -13.37 15.11
C ILE A 145 -1.78 -12.90 16.15
N GLY A 146 -0.48 -13.11 15.87
CA GLY A 146 0.59 -12.70 16.76
C GLY A 146 0.66 -11.19 16.98
N GLN A 147 0.51 -10.40 15.91
CA GLN A 147 0.52 -8.93 16.00
C GLN A 147 -0.72 -8.40 16.74
N MET A 148 -1.91 -8.97 16.51
CA MET A 148 -3.11 -8.58 17.27
C MET A 148 -2.94 -8.89 18.76
N MET A 149 -2.41 -10.07 19.11
CA MET A 149 -2.11 -10.43 20.50
C MET A 149 -1.11 -9.48 21.15
N GLU A 150 -0.06 -9.10 20.43
CA GLU A 150 0.96 -8.17 20.92
C GLU A 150 0.37 -6.80 21.22
N ILE A 151 -0.43 -6.24 20.30
CA ILE A 151 -1.10 -4.95 20.50
C ILE A 151 -2.05 -5.02 21.70
N LEU A 152 -2.88 -6.06 21.78
CA LEU A 152 -3.81 -6.26 22.90
C LEU A 152 -3.07 -6.36 24.24
N ASN A 153 -1.96 -7.11 24.28
CA ASN A 153 -1.15 -7.25 25.47
C ASN A 153 -0.56 -5.91 25.94
N GLN A 154 -0.11 -5.06 25.01
CA GLN A 154 0.46 -3.75 25.32
C GLN A 154 -0.57 -2.75 25.85
N HIS A 155 -1.85 -2.86 25.46
CA HIS A 155 -2.86 -1.83 25.72
C HIS A 155 -4.02 -2.24 26.65
N LYS A 156 -4.37 -3.54 26.71
CA LYS A 156 -5.42 -4.07 27.59
C LYS A 156 -4.93 -5.09 28.62
N GLY A 157 -3.65 -5.48 28.55
CA GLY A 157 -3.10 -6.59 29.32
C GLY A 157 -3.24 -7.92 28.57
N ALA A 158 -2.43 -8.90 28.98
CA ALA A 158 -2.29 -10.16 28.24
C ALA A 158 -3.64 -10.90 28.11
N PRO A 159 -4.12 -11.19 26.88
CA PRO A 159 -5.12 -12.23 26.71
C PRO A 159 -4.54 -13.54 27.26
N ASN A 160 -5.33 -14.28 28.04
CA ASN A 160 -4.83 -15.45 28.73
C ASN A 160 -4.94 -16.65 27.77
N ILE A 161 -3.84 -17.01 27.12
CA ILE A 161 -3.85 -18.00 26.04
C ILE A 161 -3.17 -19.28 26.51
N SER A 162 -3.88 -20.39 26.43
CA SER A 162 -3.38 -21.72 26.79
C SER A 162 -3.26 -22.60 25.56
N PHE A 163 -2.05 -23.06 25.28
CA PHE A 163 -1.79 -24.03 24.22
C PHE A 163 -1.80 -25.44 24.81
N THR A 164 -2.63 -26.32 24.27
CA THR A 164 -2.50 -27.76 24.49
C THR A 164 -2.08 -28.44 23.17
N PRO A 165 -1.45 -29.62 23.22
CA PRO A 165 -1.05 -30.34 22.00
C PRO A 165 -2.22 -30.67 21.07
N ASP A 166 -3.42 -30.81 21.65
CA ASP A 166 -4.62 -31.23 20.96
C ASP A 166 -5.52 -30.03 20.57
N GLU A 167 -5.44 -28.91 21.30
CA GLU A 167 -6.28 -27.72 21.08
C GLU A 167 -5.55 -26.40 21.42
N VAL A 168 -5.75 -25.38 20.59
CA VAL A 168 -5.38 -23.99 20.90
C VAL A 168 -6.59 -23.32 21.53
N ILE A 169 -6.49 -23.04 22.84
CA ILE A 169 -7.56 -22.42 23.62
C ILE A 169 -7.13 -21.01 24.02
N CYS A 170 -7.91 -20.01 23.63
CA CYS A 170 -7.67 -18.62 23.96
C CYS A 170 -8.75 -18.13 24.92
N TYR A 171 -8.36 -17.51 26.03
CA TYR A 171 -9.28 -16.81 26.91
C TYR A 171 -9.18 -15.31 26.70
N VAL A 172 -10.23 -14.73 26.14
CA VAL A 172 -10.38 -13.28 26.01
C VAL A 172 -11.50 -12.86 26.95
N ASN A 173 -11.21 -11.97 27.90
CA ASN A 173 -12.14 -11.54 28.96
C ASN A 173 -12.78 -12.67 29.79
N GLY A 174 -12.15 -13.84 29.84
CA GLY A 174 -12.64 -15.01 30.58
C GLY A 174 -13.54 -15.96 29.77
N GLU A 175 -13.78 -15.68 28.50
CA GLU A 175 -14.49 -16.58 27.58
C GLU A 175 -13.51 -17.42 26.77
N GLU A 176 -13.86 -18.69 26.55
CA GLU A 176 -13.02 -19.69 25.87
C GLU A 176 -13.28 -19.71 24.37
N TYR A 177 -12.21 -19.63 23.58
CA TYR A 177 -12.27 -19.66 22.12
C TYR A 177 -11.30 -20.68 21.53
N SER A 178 -11.79 -21.42 20.53
CA SER A 178 -11.01 -22.43 19.80
C SER A 178 -10.43 -21.88 18.50
N GLY A 179 -9.46 -22.61 17.93
CA GLY A 179 -8.59 -22.12 16.87
C GLY A 179 -9.26 -21.56 15.61
N GLU A 180 -10.50 -21.94 15.26
CA GLU A 180 -11.16 -21.42 14.05
C GLU A 180 -11.65 -19.97 14.19
N GLU A 181 -12.00 -19.56 15.41
CA GLU A 181 -12.59 -18.23 15.70
C GLU A 181 -11.57 -17.26 16.29
N LEU A 182 -10.35 -17.72 16.59
CA LEU A 182 -9.34 -16.94 17.29
C LEU A 182 -9.03 -15.60 16.63
N ALA A 183 -8.88 -15.57 15.30
CA ALA A 183 -8.58 -14.34 14.58
C ALA A 183 -9.73 -13.32 14.67
N ASP A 184 -10.97 -13.78 14.60
CA ASP A 184 -12.16 -12.91 14.64
C ASP A 184 -12.37 -12.36 16.05
N VAL A 185 -12.18 -13.18 17.07
CA VAL A 185 -12.28 -12.76 18.47
C VAL A 185 -11.20 -11.74 18.84
N LEU A 186 -9.95 -11.99 18.41
CA LEU A 186 -8.86 -11.03 18.60
C LEU A 186 -9.13 -9.73 17.84
N TRP A 187 -9.73 -9.83 16.65
CA TRP A 187 -10.09 -8.65 15.87
C TRP A 187 -11.18 -7.82 16.55
N GLU A 188 -12.25 -8.44 17.04
CA GLU A 188 -13.29 -7.75 17.81
C GLU A 188 -12.73 -7.12 19.09
N ALA A 189 -11.86 -7.83 19.81
CA ALA A 189 -11.16 -7.27 20.96
C ALA A 189 -10.29 -6.06 20.56
N LEU A 190 -9.60 -6.12 19.43
CA LEU A 190 -8.76 -5.03 18.93
C LEU A 190 -9.60 -3.83 18.51
N LYS A 191 -10.76 -4.01 17.86
CA LYS A 191 -11.68 -2.92 17.48
C LYS A 191 -12.09 -2.05 18.67
N THR A 192 -12.16 -2.62 19.88
CA THR A 192 -12.46 -1.84 21.09
C THR A 192 -11.31 -0.94 21.57
N LEU A 193 -10.15 -0.98 20.91
CA LEU A 193 -9.01 -0.07 21.08
C LEU A 193 -8.92 0.98 19.95
N LEU A 194 -9.58 0.74 18.83
CA LEU A 194 -9.58 1.61 17.65
C LEU A 194 -10.60 2.74 17.79
#